data_AF-A0A7Y4RWF6-F1
#
_entry.id   AF-A0A7Y4RWF6-F1
#
_cell.length_a   1.000
_cell.length_b   1.000
_cell.length_c   1.000
_cell.angle_alpha   90.00
_cell.angle_beta   90.00
_cell.angle_gamma   90.00
#
_symmetry.space_group_name_H-M   'P 1'
#
loop_
_entity.id
_entity.type
_entity.pdbx_description
1 polymer ?
#
loop_
_entity_poly.entity_id
_entity_poly.type
_entity_poly.pdbx_seq_one_letter_code
_entity_poly.pdbx_strand_id
1 'polypeptide(L)'
;MTSKAGRRGRGGKKPRNPSRGISFEPEDFEVLDLALNQDRELRLCAGAVKAARAADVRYPIRSARVLARLLPKRSVVVEGHHLRPGAIVRYLPEQYFPIRSEAELVSRCYVALVRCRGEMTWAAQAPPDPQAALAEFARTTRPRRRG
;
A
#
# COMPACT_ATOMS: atom_id res chain seq x y z
N MET A 1 55.65 -36.16 -25.18
CA MET A 1 54.73 -34.99 -25.26
C MET A 1 53.31 -35.51 -25.28
N THR A 2 52.66 -35.64 -24.13
CA THR A 2 51.28 -36.16 -24.02
C THR A 2 50.39 -35.09 -23.40
N SER A 3 49.52 -34.52 -24.23
CA SER A 3 48.54 -33.50 -23.86
C SER A 3 47.47 -34.07 -22.93
N LYS A 4 47.34 -33.50 -21.74
CA LYS A 4 46.31 -33.84 -20.76
C LYS A 4 45.09 -32.93 -21.01
N ALA A 5 44.06 -33.49 -21.64
CA ALA A 5 42.79 -32.81 -21.88
C ALA A 5 42.03 -32.61 -20.56
N GLY A 6 41.86 -31.35 -20.14
CA GLY A 6 41.07 -30.97 -18.97
C GLY A 6 39.57 -31.07 -19.23
N ARG A 7 38.93 -32.09 -18.67
CA ARG A 7 37.46 -32.25 -18.62
C ARG A 7 36.86 -31.17 -17.71
N ARG A 8 36.26 -30.12 -18.30
CA ARG A 8 35.41 -29.18 -17.57
C ARG A 8 34.07 -29.85 -17.25
N GLY A 9 33.89 -30.25 -15.99
CA GLY A 9 32.60 -30.72 -15.48
C GLY A 9 31.55 -29.63 -15.58
N ARG A 10 30.54 -29.82 -16.44
CA ARG A 10 29.30 -29.05 -16.40
C ARG A 10 28.59 -29.42 -15.09
N GLY A 11 28.72 -28.56 -14.08
CA GLY A 11 27.94 -28.65 -12.85
C GLY A 11 26.46 -28.50 -13.17
N GLY A 12 25.77 -29.61 -13.37
CA GLY A 12 24.32 -29.65 -13.48
C GLY A 12 23.72 -29.13 -12.17
N LYS A 13 23.13 -27.93 -12.21
CA LYS A 13 22.30 -27.43 -11.10
C LYS A 13 21.16 -28.43 -10.91
N LYS A 14 21.19 -29.18 -9.80
CA LYS A 14 20.08 -30.05 -9.41
C LYS A 14 18.79 -29.20 -9.36
N PRO A 15 17.65 -29.68 -9.88
CA PRO A 15 16.39 -28.98 -9.79
C PRO A 15 16.04 -28.78 -8.30
N ARG A 16 15.79 -27.52 -7.92
CA ARG A 16 15.40 -27.17 -6.55
C ARG A 16 13.99 -27.74 -6.30
N ASN A 17 13.87 -28.53 -5.24
CA ASN A 17 12.62 -29.16 -4.82
C ASN A 17 11.58 -28.07 -4.47
N PRO A 18 10.39 -28.04 -5.12
CA PRO A 18 9.41 -26.94 -4.97
C PRO A 18 8.71 -26.89 -3.60
N SER A 19 8.94 -27.85 -2.72
CA SER A 19 8.35 -27.94 -1.37
C SER A 19 9.25 -27.37 -0.26
N ARG A 20 10.41 -26.79 -0.58
CA ARG A 20 11.19 -26.01 0.39
C ARG A 20 10.60 -24.61 0.50
N GLY A 21 10.19 -24.22 1.72
CA GLY A 21 9.79 -22.85 2.02
C GLY A 21 10.82 -21.85 1.48
N ILE A 22 10.33 -20.79 0.85
CA ILE A 22 11.17 -19.72 0.32
C ILE A 22 11.49 -18.80 1.50
N SER A 23 12.74 -18.78 1.95
CA SER A 23 13.26 -17.72 2.82
C SER A 23 13.80 -16.58 1.96
N PHE A 24 13.74 -15.37 2.50
CA PHE A 24 14.46 -14.22 1.96
C PHE A 24 15.71 -14.01 2.79
N GLU A 25 16.87 -14.07 2.15
CA GLU A 25 18.14 -13.65 2.73
C GLU A 25 18.36 -12.16 2.45
N PRO A 26 19.27 -11.46 3.18
CA PRO A 26 19.57 -10.06 2.91
C PRO A 26 20.01 -9.79 1.46
N GLU A 27 20.63 -10.74 0.78
CA GLU A 27 21.01 -10.59 -0.62
C GLU A 27 19.80 -10.58 -1.57
N ASP A 28 18.64 -11.09 -1.12
CA ASP A 28 17.39 -11.11 -1.88
C ASP A 28 16.60 -9.79 -1.75
N PHE A 29 17.12 -8.77 -1.04
CA PHE A 29 16.48 -7.45 -0.95
C PHE A 29 16.27 -6.80 -2.33
N GLU A 30 17.12 -7.11 -3.33
CA GLU A 30 16.92 -6.64 -4.71
C GLU A 30 15.59 -7.14 -5.30
N VAL A 31 15.17 -8.37 -4.97
CA VAL A 31 13.90 -8.96 -5.43
C VAL A 31 12.72 -8.28 -4.73
N LEU A 32 12.87 -7.98 -3.44
CA LEU A 32 11.88 -7.19 -2.70
C LEU A 32 11.74 -5.79 -3.28
N ASP A 33 12.84 -5.12 -3.61
CA ASP A 33 12.84 -3.81 -4.24
C ASP A 33 12.17 -3.85 -5.62
N LEU A 34 12.39 -4.90 -6.42
CA LEU A 34 11.68 -5.10 -7.68
C LEU A 34 10.16 -5.25 -7.49
N ALA A 35 9.72 -5.99 -6.46
CA ALA A 35 8.31 -6.15 -6.14
C ALA A 35 7.68 -4.86 -5.63
N LEU A 36 8.34 -4.19 -4.67
CA LEU A 36 7.97 -2.85 -4.19
C LEU A 36 7.99 -1.82 -5.33
N ASN A 37 8.79 -2.06 -6.37
CA ASN A 37 8.82 -1.19 -7.52
C ASN A 37 7.53 -1.22 -8.35
N GLN A 38 6.80 -2.33 -8.33
CA GLN A 38 5.52 -2.48 -9.03
C GLN A 38 4.34 -1.93 -8.23
N ASP A 39 4.41 -1.99 -6.89
CA ASP A 39 3.33 -1.51 -6.01
C ASP A 39 3.71 -0.21 -5.28
N ARG A 40 3.22 0.92 -5.82
CA ARG A 40 3.46 2.26 -5.25
C ARG A 40 2.90 2.40 -3.83
N GLU A 41 1.82 1.70 -3.47
CA GLU A 41 1.21 1.81 -2.15
C GLU A 41 2.12 1.20 -1.08
N LEU A 42 2.79 0.10 -1.40
CA LEU A 42 3.77 -0.51 -0.50
C LEU A 42 4.99 0.39 -0.28
N ARG A 43 5.47 1.09 -1.33
CA ARG A 43 6.55 2.09 -1.15
C ARG A 43 6.14 3.23 -0.22
N LEU A 44 4.89 3.72 -0.34
CA LEU A 44 4.36 4.76 0.55
C LEU A 44 4.32 4.27 2.00
N CYS A 45 3.94 3.01 2.22
CA CYS A 45 3.93 2.41 3.55
C CYS A 45 5.35 2.27 4.13
N ALA A 46 6.33 1.84 3.33
CA ALA A 46 7.73 1.81 3.73
C ALA A 46 8.25 3.21 4.08
N GLY A 47 7.87 4.23 3.29
CA GLY A 47 8.14 5.63 3.58
C GLY A 47 7.54 6.11 4.90
N ALA A 48 6.32 5.67 5.24
CA ALA A 48 5.69 5.99 6.52
C ALA A 48 6.46 5.40 7.71
N VAL A 49 6.96 4.16 7.61
CA VAL A 49 7.81 3.56 8.65
C VAL A 49 9.14 4.29 8.76
N LYS A 50 9.78 4.62 7.63
CA LYS A 50 11.03 5.40 7.62
C LYS A 50 10.85 6.76 8.29
N ALA A 51 9.75 7.46 8.01
CA ALA A 51 9.40 8.72 8.65
C ALA A 51 9.15 8.54 10.16
N ALA A 52 8.44 7.49 10.56
CA ALA A 52 8.19 7.18 11.96
C ALA A 52 9.49 6.91 12.74
N ARG A 53 10.43 6.16 12.16
CA ARG A 53 11.75 5.94 12.75
C ARG A 53 12.55 7.23 12.88
N ALA A 54 12.58 8.05 11.82
CA ALA A 54 13.29 9.33 11.82
C ALA A 54 12.73 10.33 12.86
N ALA A 55 11.45 10.20 13.22
CA ALA A 55 10.78 11.02 14.22
C ALA A 55 10.79 10.39 15.64
N ASP A 56 11.55 9.32 15.86
CA ASP A 56 11.63 8.56 17.13
C ASP A 56 10.25 8.22 17.71
N VAL A 57 9.35 7.73 16.85
CA VAL A 57 7.98 7.42 17.24
C VAL A 57 7.96 6.27 18.23
N ARG A 58 7.39 6.53 19.40
CA ARG A 58 7.13 5.51 20.41
C ARG A 58 5.76 4.88 20.21
N TYR A 59 5.74 3.56 20.25
CA TYR A 59 4.51 2.76 20.24
C TYR A 59 4.00 2.55 21.67
N PRO A 60 2.67 2.45 21.90
CA PRO A 60 1.63 2.50 20.88
C PRO A 60 1.27 3.94 20.44
N ILE A 61 1.03 4.12 19.14
CA ILE A 61 0.42 5.35 18.62
C ILE A 61 -1.06 5.27 18.95
N ARG A 62 -1.58 6.23 19.72
CA ARG A 62 -2.94 6.14 20.30
C ARG A 62 -4.03 6.90 19.53
N SER A 63 -3.67 7.74 18.57
CA SER A 63 -4.66 8.49 17.77
C SER A 63 -4.08 8.95 16.44
N ALA A 64 -4.97 9.28 15.51
CA ALA A 64 -4.61 9.86 14.21
C ALA A 64 -3.89 11.20 14.35
N ARG A 65 -4.18 11.98 15.40
CA ARG A 65 -3.52 13.27 15.67
C ARG A 65 -2.04 13.09 16.00
N VAL A 66 -1.68 12.04 16.76
CA VAL A 66 -0.27 11.74 17.06
C VAL A 66 0.43 11.37 15.76
N LEU A 67 -0.18 10.51 14.95
CA LEU A 67 0.37 10.14 13.64
C LEU A 67 0.53 11.36 12.70
N ALA A 68 -0.44 12.25 12.64
CA ALA A 68 -0.41 13.44 11.78
C ALA A 68 0.70 14.43 12.17
N ARG A 69 1.07 14.53 13.46
CA ARG A 69 2.18 15.37 13.93
C ARG A 69 3.55 14.87 13.49
N LEU A 70 3.66 13.58 13.20
CA LEU A 70 4.90 12.93 12.79
C LEU A 70 5.20 13.10 11.30
N LEU A 71 4.24 13.63 10.56
CA LEU A 71 4.36 13.84 9.13
C LEU A 71 4.76 15.27 8.82
N PRO A 72 5.46 15.48 7.70
CA PRO A 72 5.80 16.81 7.23
C PRO A 72 4.55 17.68 7.14
N LYS A 73 4.62 18.90 7.71
CA LYS A 73 3.51 19.87 7.74
C LYS A 73 3.10 20.34 6.34
N ARG A 74 4.03 20.30 5.38
CA ARG A 74 3.79 20.63 3.98
C ARG A 74 3.34 19.39 3.25
N SER A 75 2.43 19.55 2.28
CA SER A 75 2.06 18.45 1.40
C SER A 75 3.31 17.91 0.71
N VAL A 76 3.52 16.60 0.79
CA VAL A 76 4.60 15.94 0.07
C VAL A 76 4.00 15.21 -1.11
N VAL A 77 4.62 15.38 -2.27
CA VAL A 77 4.31 14.56 -3.45
C VAL A 77 5.26 13.37 -3.42
N VAL A 78 4.71 12.17 -3.29
CA VAL A 78 5.49 10.92 -3.37
C VAL A 78 4.88 10.08 -4.48
N GLU A 79 5.66 9.78 -5.52
CA GLU A 79 5.22 8.93 -6.65
C GLU A 79 3.93 9.44 -7.34
N GLY A 80 3.74 10.77 -7.39
CA GLY A 80 2.55 11.42 -7.94
C GLY A 80 1.35 11.51 -6.97
N HIS A 81 1.49 11.01 -5.74
CA HIS A 81 0.45 11.12 -4.71
C HIS A 81 0.71 12.31 -3.80
N HIS A 82 -0.30 13.18 -3.65
CA HIS A 82 -0.29 14.25 -2.66
C HIS A 82 -0.64 13.69 -1.27
N LEU A 83 0.38 13.44 -0.46
CA LEU A 83 0.20 13.17 0.96
C LEU A 83 -0.11 14.48 1.69
N ARG A 84 -1.39 14.67 2.04
CA ARG A 84 -1.84 15.76 2.90
C ARG A 84 -2.07 15.21 4.31
N PRO A 85 -1.46 15.77 5.36
CA PRO A 85 -1.66 15.29 6.74
C PRO A 85 -3.15 15.21 7.15
N GLY A 86 -4.00 16.11 6.64
CA GLY A 86 -5.45 16.07 6.88
C GLY A 86 -6.16 14.85 6.27
N ALA A 87 -5.63 14.27 5.19
CA ALA A 87 -6.18 13.07 4.57
C ALA A 87 -6.02 11.84 5.47
N ILE A 88 -4.97 11.81 6.32
CA ILE A 88 -4.70 10.68 7.20
C ILE A 88 -5.76 10.56 8.27
N VAL A 89 -6.20 11.67 8.86
CA VAL A 89 -7.32 11.68 9.83
C VAL A 89 -8.62 11.20 9.17
N ARG A 90 -8.83 11.50 7.88
CA ARG A 90 -10.00 11.03 7.13
C ARG A 90 -9.96 9.52 6.88
N TYR A 91 -8.81 8.96 6.50
CA TYR A 91 -8.69 7.57 6.06
C TYR A 91 -8.28 6.58 7.17
N LEU A 92 -7.78 7.07 8.31
CA LEU A 92 -7.48 6.28 9.51
C LEU A 92 -8.47 6.62 10.64
N PRO A 93 -9.63 5.95 10.69
CA PRO A 93 -10.61 6.17 11.75
C PRO A 93 -10.04 5.78 13.12
N GLU A 94 -10.55 6.40 14.19
CA GLU A 94 -10.06 6.18 15.58
C GLU A 94 -10.06 4.70 16.00
N GLN A 95 -10.97 3.88 15.45
CA GLN A 95 -11.04 2.43 15.67
C GLN A 95 -9.79 1.65 15.21
N TYR A 96 -8.89 2.27 14.43
CA TYR A 96 -7.63 1.64 13.98
C TYR A 96 -6.50 1.82 14.99
N PHE A 97 -6.74 2.58 16.07
CA PHE A 97 -5.80 2.80 17.16
C PHE A 97 -6.19 1.94 18.39
N PRO A 98 -5.22 1.56 19.24
CA PRO A 98 -3.79 1.87 19.15
C PRO A 98 -3.06 1.06 18.06
N ILE A 99 -2.08 1.69 17.41
CA ILE A 99 -1.09 1.01 16.57
C ILE A 99 0.08 0.61 17.46
N ARG A 100 0.34 -0.69 17.60
CA ARG A 100 1.27 -1.26 18.59
C ARG A 100 2.67 -1.53 18.06
N SER A 101 2.85 -1.59 16.75
CA SER A 101 4.13 -1.92 16.12
C SER A 101 4.28 -1.28 14.75
N GLU A 102 5.48 -1.32 14.19
CA GLU A 102 5.73 -0.90 12.81
C GLU A 102 4.96 -1.74 11.80
N ALA A 103 4.81 -3.05 12.05
CA ALA A 103 4.02 -3.93 11.20
C ALA A 103 2.55 -3.51 11.16
N GLU A 104 1.96 -3.21 12.33
CA GLU A 104 0.60 -2.66 12.39
C GLU A 104 0.52 -1.31 11.67
N LEU A 105 1.53 -0.43 11.81
CA LEU A 105 1.57 0.86 11.12
C LEU A 105 1.50 0.67 9.60
N VAL A 106 2.32 -0.24 9.04
CA VAL A 106 2.30 -0.58 7.61
C VAL A 106 0.91 -1.05 7.20
N SER A 107 0.32 -2.01 7.91
CA SER A 107 -1.01 -2.53 7.58
C SER A 107 -2.09 -1.44 7.63
N ARG A 108 -2.06 -0.56 8.63
CA ARG A 108 -3.02 0.55 8.75
C ARG A 108 -2.86 1.59 7.64
N CYS A 109 -1.63 1.95 7.30
CA CYS A 109 -1.32 2.84 6.18
C CYS A 109 -1.80 2.25 4.85
N TYR A 110 -1.56 0.96 4.61
CA TYR A 110 -1.98 0.28 3.39
C TYR A 110 -3.51 0.31 3.23
N VAL A 111 -4.26 -0.04 4.28
CA VAL A 111 -5.73 0.01 4.25
C VAL A 111 -6.24 1.43 3.99
N ALA A 112 -5.59 2.44 4.59
CA ALA A 112 -5.94 3.84 4.34
C ALA A 112 -5.71 4.26 2.89
N LEU A 113 -4.61 3.81 2.28
CA LEU A 113 -4.29 4.06 0.87
C LEU A 113 -5.30 3.39 -0.08
N VAL A 114 -5.64 2.13 0.17
CA VAL A 114 -6.65 1.39 -0.62
C VAL A 114 -8.01 2.10 -0.58
N ARG A 115 -8.43 2.59 0.60
CA ARG A 115 -9.66 3.38 0.74
C ARG A 115 -9.60 4.69 -0.03
N CYS A 116 -8.49 5.41 0.11
CA CYS A 116 -8.23 6.65 -0.60
C CYS A 116 -8.31 6.45 -2.12
N ARG A 117 -7.71 5.38 -2.65
CA ARG A 117 -7.80 5.00 -4.06
C ARG A 117 -9.24 4.70 -4.48
N GLY A 118 -9.99 3.95 -3.68
CA GLY A 118 -11.40 3.66 -3.94
C GLY A 118 -12.25 4.94 -4.05
N GLU A 119 -12.06 5.89 -3.15
CA GLU A 119 -12.75 7.19 -3.20
C GLU A 119 -12.34 8.03 -4.41
N MET A 120 -11.05 8.05 -4.78
CA MET A 120 -10.60 8.77 -5.97
C MET A 120 -11.14 8.16 -7.27
N THR A 121 -11.14 6.83 -7.39
CA THR A 121 -11.72 6.15 -8.55
C THR A 121 -13.21 6.41 -8.66
N TRP A 122 -13.93 6.36 -7.54
CA TRP A 122 -15.36 6.68 -7.51
C TRP A 122 -15.61 8.14 -7.90
N ALA A 123 -14.83 9.09 -7.36
CA ALA A 123 -14.95 10.50 -7.70
C ALA A 123 -14.63 10.79 -9.18
N ALA A 124 -13.67 10.08 -9.77
CA ALA A 124 -13.32 10.20 -11.19
C ALA A 124 -14.39 9.59 -12.11
N GLN A 125 -15.13 8.59 -11.64
CA GLN A 125 -16.21 7.92 -12.36
C GLN A 125 -17.60 8.49 -12.04
N ALA A 126 -17.68 9.47 -11.14
CA ALA A 126 -18.95 10.08 -10.76
C ALA A 126 -19.60 10.75 -11.98
N PRO A 127 -20.91 10.56 -12.20
CA PRO A 127 -21.62 11.25 -13.27
C PRO A 127 -21.43 12.77 -13.15
N PRO A 128 -21.28 13.50 -14.27
CA PRO A 128 -21.07 14.95 -14.24
C PRO A 128 -22.24 15.71 -13.60
N ASP A 129 -23.43 15.11 -13.60
CA ASP A 129 -24.61 15.61 -12.88
C ASP A 129 -25.19 14.52 -11.96
N PRO A 130 -24.78 14.49 -10.68
CA PRO A 130 -25.31 13.52 -9.72
C PRO A 130 -26.80 13.72 -9.43
N GLN A 131 -27.35 14.93 -9.63
CA GLN A 131 -28.78 15.18 -9.44
C GLN A 131 -29.62 14.58 -10.57
N ALA A 132 -29.17 14.69 -11.82
CA ALA A 132 -29.83 14.06 -12.95
C ALA A 132 -29.90 12.53 -12.80
N ALA A 133 -28.79 11.89 -12.38
CA ALA A 133 -28.74 10.45 -12.16
C ALA A 133 -29.69 10.00 -11.02
N LEU A 134 -29.77 10.75 -9.93
CA LEU A 134 -30.72 10.50 -8.84
C LEU A 134 -32.17 10.66 -9.29
N ALA A 135 -32.46 11.70 -10.09
CA ALA A 135 -33.80 11.94 -10.63
C ALA A 135 -34.24 10.88 -11.64
N GLU A 136 -33.31 10.29 -12.39
CA GLU A 136 -33.58 9.16 -13.29
C GLU A 136 -33.86 7.87 -12.51
N PHE A 137 -33.04 7.55 -11.50
CA PHE A 137 -33.26 6.40 -10.63
C PHE A 137 -34.59 6.45 -9.88
N ALA A 138 -34.98 7.62 -9.38
CA ALA A 138 -36.27 7.83 -8.72
C ALA A 138 -37.47 7.61 -9.67
N ARG A 139 -37.29 7.87 -10.98
CA ARG A 139 -38.32 7.63 -12.00
C ARG A 139 -38.47 6.14 -12.33
N THR A 140 -37.37 5.38 -12.37
CA THR A 140 -37.40 3.96 -12.71
C THR A 140 -37.79 3.05 -11.56
N THR A 141 -37.56 3.46 -10.31
CA THR A 141 -37.89 2.68 -9.10
C THR A 141 -39.30 2.91 -8.55
N ARG A 142 -40.06 3.87 -9.08
CA ARG A 142 -41.46 4.07 -8.66
C ARG A 142 -42.31 2.86 -9.06
N PRO A 143 -43.01 2.21 -8.12
CA PRO A 143 -43.88 1.10 -8.44
C PRO A 143 -44.97 1.58 -9.39
N ARG A 144 -45.09 0.92 -10.56
CA ARG A 144 -46.20 1.13 -11.48
C ARG A 144 -47.49 0.80 -10.71
N ARG A 145 -48.27 1.82 -10.33
CA ARG A 145 -49.63 1.61 -9.84
C ARG A 145 -50.37 0.86 -10.95
N ARG A 146 -50.63 -0.43 -10.74
CA ARG A 146 -51.54 -1.20 -11.58
C ARG A 146 -52.93 -0.62 -11.34
N GLY A 147 -53.48 0.00 -12.38
CA GLY A 147 -54.91 0.31 -12.45
C GLY A 147 -55.73 -0.95 -12.60
#